data_AF-A0A1Q7HFG3-F1
#
_entry.id   AF-A0A1Q7HFG3-F1
#
_cell.length_a   1.000
_cell.length_b   1.000
_cell.length_c   1.000
_cell.angle_alpha   90.00
_cell.angle_beta   90.00
_cell.angle_gamma   90.00
#
_symmetry.space_group_name_H-M   'P 1'
#
loop_
_entity.id
_entity.type
_entity.pdbx_description
1 polymer ?
#
loop_
_entity_poly.entity_id
_entity_poly.type
_entity_poly.pdbx_seq_one_letter_code
_entity_poly.pdbx_strand_id
1 'polypeptide(L)'
;MSERRVTFVDLIRAELPGIFAFLDRAPWPAIAPASLPFAVLAAFGAGLFVDAALRVPLGLVFQALGLPVGLARFVFQLVTLLATAAAAAVAWRSGGGDAARVYVAILAIERVLGLPALLRFCAVVQQEFSCGPLAYVLGLWPLLLGLALSVPVRRRLRIVAGDRNPLLEAGGAFVLANDAVVRSYGALAGQATGSEGGLAALLGAVAGGIVCGIVIARRAPRHWRTLGLVALAVLGQWVVTSLFPFFAAAADTRTLTFRDPAIVFALAAPAFGVAAAVVILYMAAARQVRDV
;
A
#
# COMPACT_ATOMS: atom_id res chain seq x y z
N MET A 1 -28.90 -20.15 35.26
CA MET A 1 -29.15 -19.14 34.21
C MET A 1 -27.81 -18.68 33.68
N SER A 2 -27.50 -18.97 32.41
CA SER A 2 -26.23 -18.57 31.79
C SER A 2 -26.34 -17.12 31.30
N GLU A 3 -25.59 -16.20 31.91
CA GLU A 3 -25.39 -14.85 31.37
C GLU A 3 -24.83 -14.95 29.94
N ARG A 4 -25.70 -14.68 28.97
CA ARG A 4 -25.29 -14.63 27.56
C ARG A 4 -24.51 -13.33 27.40
N ARG A 5 -23.16 -13.41 27.38
CA ARG A 5 -22.29 -12.24 27.16
C ARG A 5 -22.63 -11.66 25.79
N VAL A 6 -23.41 -10.57 25.78
CA VAL A 6 -23.62 -9.75 24.60
C VAL A 6 -22.31 -9.05 24.34
N THR A 7 -21.66 -9.39 23.24
CA THR A 7 -20.42 -8.70 22.85
C THR A 7 -20.76 -7.39 22.17
N PHE A 8 -19.86 -6.41 22.23
CA PHE A 8 -20.01 -5.12 21.54
C PHE A 8 -20.28 -5.30 20.02
N VAL A 9 -19.76 -6.39 19.44
CA VAL A 9 -20.01 -6.80 18.06
C VAL A 9 -21.48 -7.19 17.83
N ASP A 10 -22.14 -7.78 18.82
CA ASP A 10 -23.57 -8.14 18.74
C ASP A 10 -24.45 -6.89 18.77
N LEU A 11 -24.05 -5.86 19.53
CA LEU A 11 -24.71 -4.54 19.51
C LEU A 11 -24.59 -3.90 18.11
N ILE A 12 -23.37 -3.80 17.57
CA ILE A 12 -23.14 -3.21 16.25
C ILE A 12 -23.86 -4.01 15.15
N ARG A 13 -23.93 -5.33 15.28
CA ARG A 13 -24.66 -6.19 14.35
C ARG A 13 -26.17 -5.97 14.42
N ALA A 14 -26.70 -5.61 15.58
CA ALA A 14 -28.10 -5.24 15.76
C ALA A 14 -28.41 -3.84 15.16
N GLU A 15 -27.48 -2.89 15.27
CA GLU A 15 -27.62 -1.56 14.66
C GLU A 15 -27.48 -1.57 13.12
N LEU A 16 -26.63 -2.43 12.56
CA LEU A 16 -26.30 -2.43 11.13
C LEU A 16 -26.50 -3.81 10.46
N PRO A 17 -27.67 -4.45 10.59
CA PRO A 17 -27.88 -5.84 10.14
C PRO A 17 -27.72 -5.98 8.63
N GLY A 18 -28.08 -4.95 7.85
CA GLY A 18 -27.92 -4.93 6.40
C GLY A 18 -26.45 -5.00 5.95
N ILE A 19 -25.53 -4.36 6.68
CA ILE A 19 -24.10 -4.38 6.36
C ILE A 19 -23.51 -5.75 6.67
N PHE A 20 -23.86 -6.36 7.80
CA PHE A 20 -23.40 -7.71 8.13
C PHE A 20 -23.98 -8.76 7.20
N ALA A 21 -25.27 -8.65 6.85
CA ALA A 21 -25.88 -9.54 5.86
C ALA A 21 -25.22 -9.40 4.48
N PHE A 22 -24.81 -8.20 4.09
CA PHE A 22 -24.03 -7.98 2.87
C PHE A 22 -22.64 -8.60 2.97
N LEU A 23 -21.91 -8.39 4.08
CA LEU A 23 -20.58 -8.97 4.31
C LEU A 23 -20.59 -10.51 4.38
N ASP A 24 -21.71 -11.09 4.84
CA ASP A 24 -21.93 -12.53 4.88
C ASP A 24 -22.24 -13.11 3.49
N ARG A 25 -22.91 -12.34 2.63
CA ARG A 25 -23.26 -12.76 1.25
C ARG A 25 -22.22 -12.40 0.20
N ALA A 26 -21.32 -11.46 0.50
CA ALA A 26 -20.30 -11.00 -0.43
C ALA A 26 -19.37 -12.17 -0.80
N PRO A 27 -19.11 -12.41 -2.10
CA PRO A 27 -18.15 -13.42 -2.51
C PRO A 27 -16.76 -12.99 -2.07
N TRP A 28 -16.22 -13.66 -1.05
CA TRP A 28 -14.87 -13.42 -0.56
C TRP A 28 -13.84 -13.85 -1.61
N PRO A 29 -12.77 -13.07 -1.80
CA PRO A 29 -11.77 -13.36 -2.82
C PRO A 29 -11.13 -14.73 -2.58
N ALA A 30 -10.96 -15.46 -3.68
CA ALA A 30 -10.24 -16.72 -3.71
C ALA A 30 -8.74 -16.47 -3.76
N ILE A 31 -7.97 -17.15 -2.92
CA ILE A 31 -6.51 -17.05 -2.86
C ILE A 31 -5.91 -18.42 -3.09
N ALA A 32 -4.94 -18.50 -4.00
CA ALA A 32 -4.15 -19.70 -4.23
C ALA A 32 -2.99 -19.78 -3.21
N PRO A 33 -2.62 -20.99 -2.73
CA PRO A 33 -1.39 -21.20 -2.00
C PRO A 33 -0.17 -20.80 -2.83
N ALA A 34 0.88 -20.29 -2.18
CA ALA A 34 2.11 -19.88 -2.84
C ALA A 34 3.33 -20.19 -1.97
N SER A 35 4.49 -20.40 -2.60
CA SER A 35 5.76 -20.49 -1.86
C SER A 35 6.04 -19.18 -1.12
N LEU A 36 6.74 -19.27 0.02
CA LEU A 36 7.00 -18.17 0.94
C LEU A 36 7.29 -16.79 0.31
N PRO A 37 8.25 -16.61 -0.63
CA PRO A 37 8.54 -15.28 -1.18
C PRO A 37 7.34 -14.69 -1.93
N PHE A 38 6.58 -15.52 -2.65
CA PHE A 38 5.41 -15.07 -3.41
C PHE A 38 4.17 -14.91 -2.53
N ALA A 39 4.05 -15.65 -1.43
CA ALA A 39 3.03 -15.41 -0.42
C ALA A 39 3.22 -14.03 0.26
N VAL A 40 4.48 -13.68 0.54
CA VAL A 40 4.84 -12.35 1.06
C VAL A 40 4.55 -11.26 0.03
N LEU A 41 4.95 -11.44 -1.23
CA LEU A 41 4.58 -10.48 -2.31
C LEU A 41 3.06 -10.35 -2.43
N ALA A 42 2.31 -11.46 -2.44
CA ALA A 42 0.86 -11.43 -2.52
C ALA A 42 0.22 -10.68 -1.34
N ALA A 43 0.81 -10.76 -0.14
CA ALA A 43 0.37 -10.00 1.03
C ALA A 43 0.51 -8.48 0.82
N PHE A 44 1.69 -8.01 0.40
CA PHE A 44 1.90 -6.58 0.09
C PHE A 44 1.01 -6.10 -1.05
N GLY A 45 0.79 -6.93 -2.08
CA GLY A 45 -0.14 -6.61 -3.16
C GLY A 45 -1.58 -6.51 -2.67
N ALA A 46 -2.03 -7.41 -1.79
CA ALA A 46 -3.37 -7.32 -1.21
C ALA A 46 -3.54 -6.02 -0.41
N GLY A 47 -2.51 -5.61 0.35
CA GLY A 47 -2.47 -4.30 1.00
C GLY A 47 -2.63 -3.14 0.01
N LEU A 48 -1.85 -3.15 -1.07
CA LEU A 48 -1.92 -2.13 -2.14
C LEU A 48 -3.32 -2.03 -2.73
N PHE A 49 -3.91 -3.15 -3.15
CA PHE A 49 -5.20 -3.12 -3.84
C PHE A 49 -6.34 -2.71 -2.90
N VAL A 50 -6.32 -3.14 -1.63
CA VAL A 50 -7.32 -2.73 -0.64
C VAL A 50 -7.16 -1.25 -0.30
N ASP A 51 -5.93 -0.78 -0.14
CA ASP A 51 -5.67 0.65 0.09
C ASP A 51 -6.14 1.48 -1.10
N ALA A 52 -5.77 1.13 -2.33
CA ALA A 52 -6.20 1.84 -3.53
C ALA A 52 -7.73 1.80 -3.72
N ALA A 53 -8.37 0.63 -3.54
CA ALA A 53 -9.80 0.47 -3.71
C ALA A 53 -10.64 1.30 -2.73
N LEU A 54 -10.11 1.60 -1.54
CA LEU A 54 -10.79 2.42 -0.54
C LEU A 54 -10.35 3.88 -0.59
N ARG A 55 -9.04 4.13 -0.64
CA ARG A 55 -8.45 5.47 -0.57
C ARG A 55 -8.77 6.31 -1.80
N VAL A 56 -8.80 5.71 -3.00
CA VAL A 56 -9.13 6.45 -4.23
C VAL A 56 -10.56 7.00 -4.20
N PRO A 57 -11.62 6.18 -4.05
CA PRO A 57 -12.99 6.71 -4.04
C PRO A 57 -13.24 7.61 -2.83
N LEU A 58 -12.74 7.26 -1.64
CA LEU A 58 -12.88 8.13 -0.47
C LEU A 58 -12.20 9.46 -0.72
N GLY A 59 -10.96 9.47 -1.21
CA GLY A 59 -10.25 10.71 -1.50
C GLY A 59 -10.98 11.57 -2.53
N LEU A 60 -11.55 10.98 -3.58
CA LEU A 60 -12.38 11.71 -4.55
C LEU A 60 -13.63 12.31 -3.89
N VAL A 61 -14.30 11.58 -3.01
CA VAL A 61 -15.48 12.07 -2.25
C VAL A 61 -15.08 13.23 -1.32
N PHE A 62 -13.98 13.09 -0.59
CA PHE A 62 -13.46 14.12 0.30
C PHE A 62 -13.11 15.41 -0.45
N GLN A 63 -12.50 15.27 -1.64
CA GLN A 63 -12.20 16.40 -2.52
C GLN A 63 -13.47 17.04 -3.07
N ALA A 64 -14.41 16.24 -3.59
CA ALA A 64 -15.67 16.74 -4.16
C ALA A 64 -16.53 17.49 -3.13
N LEU A 65 -16.46 17.08 -1.86
CA LEU A 65 -17.25 17.66 -0.77
C LEU A 65 -16.49 18.71 0.07
N GLY A 66 -15.22 18.99 -0.24
CA GLY A 66 -14.41 19.97 0.51
C GLY A 66 -14.26 19.64 1.99
N LEU A 67 -14.19 18.35 2.36
CA LEU A 67 -14.17 17.91 3.75
C LEU A 67 -12.86 18.27 4.47
N PRO A 68 -12.90 18.53 5.79
CA PRO A 68 -11.72 18.96 6.54
C PRO A 68 -10.60 17.92 6.54
N VAL A 69 -9.36 18.39 6.40
CA VAL A 69 -8.14 17.56 6.29
C VAL A 69 -7.95 16.63 7.49
N GLY A 70 -8.35 17.07 8.69
CA GLY A 70 -8.30 16.23 9.90
C GLY A 70 -9.18 14.98 9.81
N LEU A 71 -10.39 15.11 9.24
CA LEU A 71 -11.30 13.99 9.01
C LEU A 71 -10.72 13.03 7.95
N ALA A 72 -10.14 13.57 6.88
CA ALA A 72 -9.50 12.77 5.83
C ALA A 72 -8.33 11.95 6.40
N ARG A 73 -7.51 12.57 7.25
CA ARG A 73 -6.39 11.88 7.92
C ARG A 73 -6.88 10.71 8.75
N PHE A 74 -7.93 10.88 9.56
CA PHE A 74 -8.49 9.79 10.37
C PHE A 74 -9.04 8.66 9.49
N VAL A 75 -9.81 8.98 8.45
CA VAL A 75 -10.36 7.97 7.53
C VAL A 75 -9.25 7.20 6.80
N PHE A 76 -8.19 7.86 6.36
CA PHE A 76 -7.06 7.15 5.73
C PHE A 76 -6.26 6.27 6.70
N GLN A 77 -6.27 6.56 8.01
CA GLN A 77 -5.75 5.63 9.02
C GLN A 77 -6.62 4.36 9.12
N LEU A 78 -7.95 4.48 9.02
CA LEU A 78 -8.85 3.33 8.96
C LEU A 78 -8.63 2.50 7.69
N VAL A 79 -8.40 3.15 6.54
CA VAL A 79 -8.03 2.43 5.31
C VAL A 79 -6.73 1.66 5.48
N THR A 80 -5.72 2.27 6.11
CA THR A 80 -4.43 1.62 6.40
C THR A 80 -4.61 0.38 7.28
N LEU A 81 -5.50 0.46 8.28
CA LEU A 81 -5.89 -0.66 9.14
C LEU A 81 -6.53 -1.81 8.34
N LEU A 82 -7.45 -1.51 7.42
CA LEU A 82 -8.10 -2.53 6.58
C LEU A 82 -7.12 -3.16 5.58
N ALA A 83 -6.25 -2.35 4.99
CA ALA A 83 -5.20 -2.81 4.08
C ALA A 83 -4.21 -3.74 4.79
N THR A 84 -3.76 -3.39 6.01
CA THR A 84 -2.88 -4.24 6.81
C THR A 84 -3.57 -5.52 7.27
N ALA A 85 -4.85 -5.46 7.62
CA ALA A 85 -5.64 -6.66 7.95
C ALA A 85 -5.74 -7.61 6.76
N ALA A 86 -6.01 -7.09 5.56
CA ALA A 86 -6.08 -7.88 4.34
C ALA A 86 -4.72 -8.50 3.99
N ALA A 87 -3.65 -7.71 4.03
CA ALA A 87 -2.29 -8.18 3.75
C ALA A 87 -1.87 -9.32 4.71
N ALA A 88 -2.06 -9.12 6.02
CA ALA A 88 -1.75 -10.15 7.01
C ALA A 88 -2.62 -11.41 6.86
N ALA A 89 -3.88 -11.25 6.50
CA ALA A 89 -4.78 -12.37 6.24
C ALA A 89 -4.37 -13.17 4.99
N VAL A 90 -3.93 -12.48 3.92
CA VAL A 90 -3.40 -13.10 2.70
C VAL A 90 -2.07 -13.81 2.98
N ALA A 91 -1.17 -13.22 3.76
CA ALA A 91 0.09 -13.86 4.15
C ALA A 91 -0.16 -15.20 4.85
N TRP A 92 -1.04 -15.19 5.85
CA TRP A 92 -1.43 -16.39 6.59
C TRP A 92 -2.10 -17.46 5.71
N ARG A 93 -2.96 -17.05 4.79
CA ARG A 93 -3.74 -17.98 3.96
C ARG A 93 -2.97 -18.55 2.77
N SER A 94 -2.07 -17.77 2.18
CA SER A 94 -1.30 -18.20 1.00
C SER A 94 -0.02 -18.93 1.35
N GLY A 95 0.67 -18.56 2.45
CA GLY A 95 1.97 -19.13 2.83
C GLY A 95 2.09 -19.55 4.30
N GLY A 96 0.99 -19.60 5.04
CA GLY A 96 0.97 -20.06 6.43
C GLY A 96 1.58 -19.08 7.43
N GLY A 97 1.92 -19.58 8.62
CA GLY A 97 2.47 -18.78 9.72
C GLY A 97 3.84 -18.17 9.40
N ASP A 98 4.64 -18.82 8.56
CA ASP A 98 5.98 -18.33 8.19
C ASP A 98 5.88 -17.08 7.31
N ALA A 99 5.04 -17.11 6.28
CA ALA A 99 4.80 -15.94 5.45
C ALA A 99 4.24 -14.76 6.26
N ALA A 100 3.36 -15.03 7.23
CA ALA A 100 2.85 -13.99 8.12
C ALA A 100 3.94 -13.40 9.03
N ARG A 101 4.82 -14.24 9.59
CA ARG A 101 5.96 -13.78 10.39
C ARG A 101 6.92 -12.92 9.56
N VAL A 102 7.23 -13.35 8.34
CA VAL A 102 8.09 -12.59 7.42
C VAL A 102 7.43 -11.25 7.04
N TYR A 103 6.13 -11.23 6.74
CA TYR A 103 5.41 -9.99 6.48
C TYR A 103 5.49 -9.01 7.68
N VAL A 104 5.25 -9.49 8.91
CA VAL A 104 5.35 -8.67 10.12
C VAL A 104 6.79 -8.20 10.36
N ALA A 105 7.79 -9.06 10.11
CA ALA A 105 9.19 -8.70 10.24
C ALA A 105 9.59 -7.61 9.25
N ILE A 106 9.15 -7.70 7.99
CA ILE A 106 9.40 -6.65 6.98
C ILE A 106 8.75 -5.34 7.42
N LEU A 107 7.49 -5.37 7.87
CA LEU A 107 6.84 -4.17 8.41
C LEU A 107 7.64 -3.56 9.56
N ALA A 108 8.15 -4.38 10.49
CA ALA A 108 8.95 -3.89 11.61
C ALA A 108 10.26 -3.24 11.12
N ILE A 109 10.98 -3.89 10.21
CA ILE A 109 12.21 -3.35 9.59
C ILE A 109 11.92 -2.03 8.90
N GLU A 110 10.88 -1.98 8.09
CA GLU A 110 10.38 -0.78 7.43
C GLU A 110 10.14 0.37 8.42
N ARG A 111 9.55 0.09 9.59
CA ARG A 111 9.32 1.11 10.63
C ARG A 111 10.61 1.59 11.26
N VAL A 112 11.54 0.68 11.52
CA VAL A 112 12.88 1.01 12.03
C VAL A 112 13.67 1.87 11.04
N LEU A 113 13.64 1.53 9.74
CA LEU A 113 14.28 2.31 8.68
C LEU A 113 13.65 3.70 8.52
N GLY A 114 12.37 3.86 8.86
CA GLY A 114 11.68 5.15 8.85
C GLY A 114 11.95 6.04 10.08
N LEU A 115 12.46 5.48 11.19
CA LEU A 115 12.72 6.24 12.42
C LEU A 115 13.72 7.39 12.25
N PRO A 116 14.89 7.21 11.58
CA PRO A 116 15.85 8.30 11.40
C PRO A 116 15.24 9.52 10.68
N ALA A 117 14.44 9.27 9.65
CA ALA A 117 13.73 10.32 8.93
C ALA A 117 12.73 11.04 9.84
N LEU A 118 11.96 10.29 10.64
CA LEU A 118 11.02 10.88 11.60
C LEU A 118 11.72 11.72 12.67
N LEU A 119 12.80 11.21 13.27
CA LEU A 119 13.56 11.92 14.31
C LEU A 119 14.16 13.22 13.80
N ARG A 120 14.69 13.23 12.57
CA ARG A 120 15.22 14.44 11.93
C ARG A 120 14.12 15.47 11.67
N PHE A 121 12.94 15.07 11.20
CA PHE A 121 11.80 15.97 11.03
C PHE A 121 11.35 16.59 12.35
N CYS A 122 11.28 15.75 13.39
CA CYS A 122 10.94 16.18 14.73
C CYS A 122 11.93 17.20 15.31
N ALA A 123 13.22 17.09 14.98
CA ALA A 123 14.23 18.09 15.37
C ALA A 123 13.99 19.46 14.70
N VAL A 124 13.43 19.48 13.48
CA VAL A 124 13.14 20.71 12.71
C VAL A 124 11.85 21.38 13.17
N VAL A 125 10.79 20.61 13.41
CA VAL A 125 9.43 21.14 13.66
C VAL A 125 9.18 21.48 15.15
N GLN A 126 10.08 21.09 16.06
CA GLN A 126 10.07 21.48 17.49
C GLN A 126 8.69 21.28 18.17
N GLN A 127 7.94 20.24 17.80
CA GLN A 127 6.68 19.89 18.46
C GLN A 127 6.88 18.76 19.48
N GLU A 128 6.92 19.10 20.77
CA GLU A 128 7.23 18.16 21.86
C GLU A 128 6.24 16.98 21.99
N PHE A 129 4.94 17.22 21.81
CA PHE A 129 3.93 16.18 22.02
C PHE A 129 3.80 15.18 20.86
N SER A 130 4.14 15.58 19.63
CA SER A 130 3.97 14.76 18.42
C SER A 130 5.16 13.85 18.14
N CYS A 131 6.31 14.12 18.76
CA CYS A 131 7.60 13.54 18.43
C CYS A 131 8.19 12.62 19.50
N GLY A 132 7.45 12.40 20.59
CA GLY A 132 7.84 11.47 21.65
C GLY A 132 7.69 9.99 21.25
N PRO A 133 8.41 9.08 21.92
CA PRO A 133 8.30 7.63 21.66
C PRO A 133 6.88 7.10 21.90
N LEU A 134 6.17 7.66 22.88
CA LEU A 134 4.76 7.32 23.14
C LEU A 134 3.85 7.71 21.97
N ALA A 135 4.03 8.92 21.41
CA ALA A 135 3.26 9.36 20.25
C ALA A 135 3.55 8.49 19.01
N TYR A 136 4.79 8.05 18.84
CA TYR A 136 5.15 7.09 17.79
C TYR A 136 4.44 5.74 17.96
N VAL A 137 4.48 5.15 19.16
CA VAL A 137 3.82 3.87 19.46
C VAL A 137 2.30 3.99 19.30
N LEU A 138 1.71 5.06 19.82
CA LEU A 138 0.29 5.35 19.62
C LEU A 138 -0.04 5.52 18.14
N GLY A 139 0.85 6.13 17.34
CA GLY A 139 0.72 6.23 15.89
C GLY A 139 0.76 4.90 15.13
N LEU A 140 1.21 3.80 15.75
CA LEU A 140 1.19 2.45 15.17
C LEU A 140 -0.14 1.71 15.37
N TRP A 141 -1.11 2.32 16.07
CA TRP A 141 -2.43 1.72 16.33
C TRP A 141 -3.12 1.11 15.09
N PRO A 142 -3.09 1.70 13.87
CA PRO A 142 -3.80 1.13 12.73
C PRO A 142 -3.15 -0.18 12.27
N LEU A 143 -1.82 -0.30 12.39
CA LEU A 143 -1.10 -1.52 12.07
C LEU A 143 -1.37 -2.62 13.09
N LEU A 144 -1.33 -2.27 14.38
CA LEU A 144 -1.58 -3.23 15.46
C LEU A 144 -3.02 -3.76 15.42
N LEU A 145 -4.00 -2.86 15.26
CA LEU A 145 -5.40 -3.27 15.09
C LEU A 145 -5.62 -4.00 13.76
N GLY A 146 -4.96 -3.60 12.67
CA GLY A 146 -5.02 -4.30 11.39
C GLY A 146 -4.53 -5.75 11.52
N LEU A 147 -3.39 -5.96 12.20
CA LEU A 147 -2.88 -7.30 12.51
C LEU A 147 -3.87 -8.11 13.37
N ALA A 148 -4.49 -7.50 14.37
CA ALA A 148 -5.53 -8.17 15.17
C ALA A 148 -6.76 -8.55 14.34
N LEU A 149 -7.22 -7.64 13.47
CA LEU A 149 -8.35 -7.84 12.56
C LEU A 149 -8.08 -8.87 11.46
N SER A 150 -6.81 -9.22 11.22
CA SER A 150 -6.47 -10.29 10.28
C SER A 150 -7.02 -11.65 10.71
N VAL A 151 -7.26 -11.88 12.01
CA VAL A 151 -7.75 -13.15 12.57
C VAL A 151 -9.18 -13.50 12.13
N PRO A 152 -10.17 -12.60 12.19
CA PRO A 152 -11.49 -12.85 11.60
C PRO A 152 -11.45 -12.81 10.07
N VAL A 153 -10.70 -11.89 9.45
CA VAL A 153 -10.63 -11.75 7.98
C VAL A 153 -10.06 -13.02 7.34
N ARG A 154 -8.98 -13.59 7.89
CA ARG A 154 -8.41 -14.84 7.37
C ARG A 154 -9.45 -15.94 7.36
N ARG A 155 -10.31 -16.06 8.38
CA ARG A 155 -11.31 -17.15 8.45
C ARG A 155 -12.30 -17.10 7.29
N ARG A 156 -12.54 -15.91 6.71
CA ARG A 156 -13.47 -15.69 5.61
C ARG A 156 -12.87 -15.87 4.21
N LEU A 157 -11.55 -15.76 4.07
CA LEU A 157 -10.85 -15.97 2.79
C LEU A 157 -10.98 -17.43 2.34
N ARG A 158 -11.36 -17.62 1.07
CA ARG A 158 -11.50 -18.94 0.45
C ARG A 158 -10.16 -19.34 -0.17
N ILE A 159 -9.67 -20.52 0.18
CA ILE A 159 -8.53 -21.13 -0.51
C ILE A 159 -9.09 -21.92 -1.69
N VAL A 160 -8.58 -21.66 -2.88
CA VAL A 160 -8.98 -22.37 -4.10
C VAL A 160 -7.77 -23.07 -4.71
N ALA A 161 -8.00 -24.29 -5.21
CA ALA A 161 -7.01 -25.01 -5.99
C ALA A 161 -6.81 -24.28 -7.32
N GLY A 162 -5.64 -23.69 -7.51
CA GLY A 162 -5.30 -22.92 -8.70
C GLY A 162 -3.85 -22.44 -8.60
N ASP A 163 -3.28 -22.12 -9.75
CA ASP A 163 -1.90 -21.66 -9.81
C ASP A 163 -1.81 -20.14 -9.60
N ARG A 164 -1.29 -19.78 -8.41
CA ARG A 164 -0.63 -18.50 -8.10
C ARG A 164 -1.56 -17.28 -8.04
N ASN A 165 -1.05 -16.18 -7.50
CA ASN A 165 -1.77 -14.91 -7.41
C ASN A 165 -1.01 -13.82 -8.18
N PRO A 166 -0.88 -13.90 -9.51
CA PRO A 166 0.06 -13.08 -10.28
C PRO A 166 -0.20 -11.57 -10.16
N LEU A 167 -1.46 -11.16 -9.98
CA LEU A 167 -1.81 -9.76 -9.74
C LEU A 167 -1.30 -9.25 -8.39
N LEU A 168 -1.53 -10.02 -7.32
CA LEU A 168 -1.09 -9.66 -5.98
C LEU A 168 0.44 -9.73 -5.87
N GLU A 169 1.06 -10.74 -6.47
CA GLU A 169 2.51 -10.90 -6.49
C GLU A 169 3.20 -9.72 -7.20
N ALA A 170 2.67 -9.29 -8.36
CA ALA A 170 3.21 -8.15 -9.09
C ALA A 170 3.01 -6.82 -8.33
N GLY A 171 1.83 -6.61 -7.75
CA GLY A 171 1.54 -5.42 -6.94
C GLY A 171 2.44 -5.33 -5.71
N GLY A 172 2.65 -6.44 -5.00
CA GLY A 172 3.55 -6.47 -3.84
C GLY A 172 5.02 -6.34 -4.21
N ALA A 173 5.42 -6.85 -5.37
CA ALA A 173 6.77 -6.64 -5.89
C ALA A 173 7.06 -5.16 -6.14
N PHE A 174 6.09 -4.44 -6.71
CA PHE A 174 6.19 -2.99 -6.87
C PHE A 174 6.36 -2.29 -5.52
N VAL A 175 5.46 -2.57 -4.56
CA VAL A 175 5.46 -1.94 -3.24
C VAL A 175 6.78 -2.19 -2.50
N LEU A 176 7.20 -3.44 -2.40
CA LEU A 176 8.41 -3.81 -1.65
C LEU A 176 9.67 -3.18 -2.24
N ALA A 177 9.84 -3.23 -3.56
CA ALA A 177 11.02 -2.65 -4.20
C ALA A 177 11.02 -1.12 -4.13
N ASN A 178 9.86 -0.48 -4.29
CA ASN A 178 9.73 0.96 -4.10
C ASN A 178 10.06 1.38 -2.68
N ASP A 179 9.46 0.72 -1.69
CA ASP A 179 9.60 1.09 -0.28
C ASP A 179 11.00 0.77 0.26
N ALA A 180 11.62 -0.32 -0.20
CA ALA A 180 13.01 -0.62 0.12
C ALA A 180 13.96 0.50 -0.32
N VAL A 181 13.81 1.05 -1.53
CA VAL A 181 14.64 2.16 -2.02
C VAL A 181 14.36 3.43 -1.24
N VAL A 182 13.08 3.82 -1.12
CA VAL A 182 12.68 5.07 -0.48
C VAL A 182 13.08 5.10 1.00
N ARG A 183 12.88 3.99 1.74
CA ARG A 183 13.22 3.94 3.16
C ARG A 183 14.71 3.75 3.43
N SER A 184 15.43 3.00 2.60
CA SER A 184 16.89 2.92 2.72
C SER A 184 17.51 4.28 2.49
N TYR A 185 17.00 5.03 1.50
CA TYR A 185 17.42 6.40 1.27
C TYR A 185 17.10 7.30 2.47
N GLY A 186 15.87 7.27 2.98
CA GLY A 186 15.47 8.06 4.15
C GLY A 186 16.28 7.75 5.42
N ALA A 187 16.68 6.48 5.61
CA ALA A 187 17.55 6.07 6.70
C ALA A 187 18.96 6.66 6.58
N LEU A 188 19.55 6.60 5.38
CA LEU A 188 20.92 7.03 5.11
C LEU A 188 21.04 8.56 5.02
N ALA A 189 20.19 9.21 4.22
CA ALA A 189 20.29 10.62 3.86
C ALA A 189 19.40 11.55 4.72
N GLY A 190 18.39 11.01 5.41
CA GLY A 190 17.41 11.81 6.19
C GLY A 190 16.18 12.23 5.38
N GLN A 191 15.30 13.06 5.96
CA GLN A 191 14.17 13.59 5.20
C GLN A 191 14.70 14.58 4.16
N ALA A 192 14.73 14.11 2.92
CA ALA A 192 15.04 14.97 1.80
C ALA A 192 13.81 15.81 1.46
N THR A 193 13.70 16.96 2.10
CA THR A 193 12.72 18.01 1.78
C THR A 193 13.10 18.80 0.52
N GLY A 194 13.91 18.19 -0.37
CA GLY A 194 14.48 18.80 -1.58
C GLY A 194 14.72 17.76 -2.69
N SER A 195 15.50 18.13 -3.71
CA SER A 195 15.67 17.39 -4.99
C SER A 195 16.00 15.90 -4.83
N GLU A 196 16.81 15.63 -3.81
CA GLU A 196 17.24 14.34 -3.31
C GLU A 196 16.09 13.37 -2.96
N GLY A 197 15.01 13.88 -2.37
CA GLY A 197 13.85 13.07 -1.95
C GLY A 197 12.95 12.72 -3.11
N GLY A 198 12.78 13.68 -4.04
CA GLY A 198 12.13 13.44 -5.32
C GLY A 198 12.88 12.39 -6.15
N LEU A 199 14.22 12.44 -6.15
CA LEU A 199 15.05 11.47 -6.85
C LEU A 199 14.97 10.07 -6.22
N ALA A 200 14.94 9.97 -4.88
CA ALA A 200 14.73 8.69 -4.21
C ALA A 200 13.34 8.09 -4.51
N ALA A 201 12.29 8.92 -4.55
CA ALA A 201 10.96 8.50 -4.96
C ALA A 201 10.93 8.01 -6.41
N LEU A 202 11.62 8.71 -7.32
CA LEU A 202 11.75 8.32 -8.72
C LEU A 202 12.49 6.98 -8.87
N LEU A 203 13.66 6.84 -8.23
CA LEU A 203 14.44 5.60 -8.24
C LEU A 203 13.65 4.44 -7.64
N GLY A 204 12.92 4.68 -6.55
CA GLY A 204 12.04 3.69 -5.94
C GLY A 204 10.94 3.24 -6.88
N ALA A 205 10.26 4.17 -7.54
CA ALA A 205 9.21 3.84 -8.49
C ALA A 205 9.75 3.06 -9.71
N VAL A 206 10.92 3.44 -10.22
CA VAL A 206 11.60 2.72 -11.32
C VAL A 206 11.97 1.30 -10.88
N ALA A 207 12.60 1.13 -9.71
CA ALA A 207 12.92 -0.18 -9.16
C ALA A 207 11.66 -1.04 -8.97
N GLY A 208 10.61 -0.45 -8.39
CA GLY A 208 9.28 -1.07 -8.27
C GLY A 208 8.72 -1.52 -9.62
N GLY A 209 8.80 -0.67 -10.63
CA GLY A 209 8.38 -0.94 -11.99
C GLY A 209 9.13 -2.12 -12.62
N ILE A 210 10.46 -2.15 -12.47
CA ILE A 210 11.30 -3.22 -13.01
C ILE A 210 10.94 -4.57 -12.38
N VAL A 211 10.92 -4.65 -11.04
CA VAL A 211 10.63 -5.92 -10.34
C VAL A 211 9.20 -6.37 -10.63
N CYS A 212 8.23 -5.46 -10.66
CA CYS A 212 6.86 -5.74 -11.06
C CYS A 212 6.80 -6.32 -12.49
N GLY A 213 7.46 -5.66 -13.46
CA GLY A 213 7.54 -6.14 -14.83
C GLY A 213 8.14 -7.54 -14.95
N ILE A 214 9.19 -7.85 -14.17
CA ILE A 214 9.81 -9.19 -14.12
C ILE A 214 8.82 -10.23 -13.58
N VAL A 215 8.11 -9.92 -12.49
CA VAL A 215 7.12 -10.83 -11.89
C VAL A 215 5.96 -11.08 -12.86
N ILE A 216 5.45 -10.03 -13.52
CA ILE A 216 4.40 -10.17 -14.53
C ILE A 216 4.88 -11.04 -15.69
N ALA A 217 6.06 -10.76 -16.26
CA ALA A 217 6.61 -11.53 -17.39
C ALA A 217 6.78 -13.02 -17.07
N ARG A 218 7.08 -13.36 -15.81
CA ARG A 218 7.35 -14.74 -15.39
C ARG A 218 6.11 -15.51 -14.94
N ARG A 219 5.04 -14.82 -14.52
CA ARG A 219 3.94 -15.46 -13.78
C ARG A 219 2.55 -15.09 -14.23
N ALA A 220 2.35 -13.97 -14.93
CA ALA A 220 1.02 -13.54 -15.30
C ALA A 220 0.60 -14.14 -16.65
N PRO A 221 -0.55 -14.83 -16.76
CA PRO A 221 -1.04 -15.35 -18.04
C PRO A 221 -1.52 -14.24 -18.98
N ARG A 222 -1.88 -13.06 -18.44
CA ARG A 222 -2.36 -11.89 -19.21
C ARG A 222 -1.54 -10.65 -18.86
N HIS A 223 -0.30 -10.60 -19.35
CA HIS A 223 0.70 -9.58 -19.01
C HIS A 223 0.15 -8.15 -18.95
N TRP A 224 -0.47 -7.68 -20.04
CA TRP A 224 -0.98 -6.30 -20.16
C TRP A 224 -2.17 -5.98 -19.26
N ARG A 225 -3.08 -6.95 -19.05
CA ARG A 225 -4.22 -6.76 -18.15
C ARG A 225 -3.74 -6.66 -16.69
N THR A 226 -2.79 -7.51 -16.30
CA THR A 226 -2.20 -7.47 -14.97
C THR A 226 -1.46 -6.15 -14.74
N LEU A 227 -0.65 -5.71 -15.72
CA LEU A 227 0.02 -4.42 -15.65
C LEU A 227 -0.99 -3.27 -15.54
N GLY A 228 -2.04 -3.26 -16.35
CA GLY A 228 -3.06 -2.21 -16.33
C GLY A 228 -3.75 -2.07 -14.97
N LEU A 229 -4.03 -3.18 -14.29
CA LEU A 229 -4.62 -3.17 -12.94
C LEU A 229 -3.63 -2.67 -11.88
N VAL A 230 -2.37 -3.08 -11.93
CA VAL A 230 -1.32 -2.57 -11.02
C VAL A 230 -1.09 -1.08 -11.25
N ALA A 231 -0.98 -0.66 -12.52
CA ALA A 231 -0.81 0.74 -12.90
C ALA A 231 -1.99 1.59 -12.43
N LEU A 232 -3.23 1.10 -12.56
CA LEU A 232 -4.41 1.80 -12.07
C LEU A 232 -4.41 1.97 -10.55
N ALA A 233 -3.99 0.96 -9.79
CA ALA A 233 -3.88 1.07 -8.35
C ALA A 233 -2.80 2.10 -7.94
N VAL A 234 -1.62 2.03 -8.55
CA VAL A 234 -0.49 2.92 -8.24
C VAL A 234 -0.78 4.37 -8.67
N LEU A 235 -1.21 4.58 -9.91
CA LEU A 235 -1.49 5.91 -10.44
C LEU A 235 -2.73 6.51 -9.79
N GLY A 236 -3.80 5.73 -9.59
CA GLY A 236 -5.01 6.21 -8.93
C GLY A 236 -4.74 6.70 -7.52
N GLN A 237 -3.94 5.95 -6.76
CA GLN A 237 -3.52 6.37 -5.43
C GLN A 237 -2.65 7.62 -5.46
N TRP A 238 -1.68 7.70 -6.37
CA TRP A 238 -0.83 8.89 -6.55
C TRP A 238 -1.64 10.14 -6.92
N VAL A 239 -2.63 10.02 -7.81
CA VAL A 239 -3.50 11.13 -8.20
C VAL A 239 -4.17 11.73 -6.97
N VAL A 240 -4.73 10.89 -6.10
CA VAL A 240 -5.48 11.31 -4.91
C VAL A 240 -4.58 11.83 -3.80
N THR A 241 -3.43 11.18 -3.56
CA THR A 241 -2.57 11.52 -2.41
C THR A 241 -1.54 12.59 -2.70
N SER A 242 -1.19 12.81 -3.98
CA SER A 242 -0.06 13.65 -4.37
C SER A 242 -0.46 14.71 -5.38
N LEU A 243 -1.08 14.31 -6.51
CA LEU A 243 -1.36 15.23 -7.62
C LEU A 243 -2.42 16.29 -7.27
N PHE A 244 -3.56 15.87 -6.74
CA PHE A 244 -4.62 16.81 -6.37
C PHE A 244 -4.21 17.78 -5.25
N PRO A 245 -3.64 17.32 -4.12
CA PRO A 245 -3.14 18.23 -3.09
C PRO A 245 -2.09 19.21 -3.62
N PHE A 246 -1.24 18.77 -4.55
CA PHE A 246 -0.26 19.64 -5.19
C PHE A 246 -0.92 20.77 -5.97
N PHE A 247 -1.89 20.47 -6.84
CA PHE A 247 -2.60 21.51 -7.60
C PHE A 247 -3.46 22.42 -6.72
N ALA A 248 -4.06 21.89 -5.65
CA ALA A 248 -4.78 22.71 -4.68
C ALA A 248 -3.85 23.73 -3.99
N ALA A 249 -2.68 23.27 -3.53
CA ALA A 249 -1.67 24.16 -2.97
C ALA A 249 -1.13 25.18 -3.99
N ALA A 250 -0.98 24.78 -5.25
CA ALA A 250 -0.55 25.65 -6.36
C ALA A 250 -1.57 26.73 -6.73
N ALA A 251 -2.86 26.45 -6.59
CA ALA A 251 -3.90 27.42 -6.83
C ALA A 251 -3.94 28.50 -5.73
N ASP A 252 -3.73 28.10 -4.47
CA ASP A 252 -3.73 29.02 -3.33
C ASP A 252 -2.45 29.87 -3.24
N THR A 253 -1.32 29.32 -3.67
CA THR A 253 -0.05 30.04 -3.72
C THR A 253 0.25 30.44 -5.17
N ARG A 254 -0.05 31.71 -5.54
CA ARG A 254 0.29 32.31 -6.87
C ARG A 254 1.80 32.31 -7.21
N THR A 255 2.63 31.60 -6.45
CA THR A 255 4.09 31.62 -6.47
C THR A 255 4.71 30.21 -6.42
N LEU A 256 3.95 29.14 -6.68
CA LEU A 256 4.56 27.81 -6.88
C LEU A 256 5.33 27.77 -8.21
N THR A 257 6.55 28.29 -8.20
CA THR A 257 7.48 28.13 -9.29
C THR A 257 7.98 26.68 -9.30
N PHE A 258 7.85 25.98 -10.42
CA PHE A 258 8.43 24.65 -10.74
C PHE A 258 9.97 24.61 -10.69
N ARG A 259 10.59 25.50 -9.93
CA ARG A 259 12.03 25.74 -9.87
C ARG A 259 12.75 24.67 -9.05
N ASP A 260 12.02 23.95 -8.19
CA ASP A 260 12.57 22.84 -7.41
C ASP A 260 12.36 21.50 -8.15
N PRO A 261 13.43 20.87 -8.66
CA PRO A 261 13.34 19.59 -9.36
C PRO A 261 12.82 18.44 -8.45
N ALA A 262 12.85 18.59 -7.12
CA ALA A 262 12.27 17.64 -6.18
C ALA A 262 10.80 17.34 -6.48
N ILE A 263 10.04 18.41 -6.70
CA ILE A 263 8.60 18.37 -6.91
C ILE A 263 8.30 17.68 -8.22
N VAL A 264 9.08 17.97 -9.27
CA VAL A 264 8.94 17.37 -10.60
C VAL A 264 9.24 15.87 -10.56
N PHE A 265 10.33 15.46 -9.90
CA PHE A 265 10.67 14.05 -9.78
C PHE A 265 9.65 13.26 -8.96
N ALA A 266 9.17 13.82 -7.84
CA ALA A 266 8.15 13.20 -7.01
C ALA A 266 6.79 13.09 -7.74
N LEU A 267 6.40 14.10 -8.54
CA LEU A 267 5.20 14.02 -9.37
C LEU A 267 5.36 12.95 -10.48
N ALA A 268 6.50 12.91 -11.16
CA ALA A 268 6.65 12.01 -12.30
C ALA A 268 6.93 10.55 -11.91
N ALA A 269 7.41 10.31 -10.68
CA ALA A 269 7.88 9.00 -10.20
C ALA A 269 6.96 7.81 -10.56
N PRO A 270 5.65 7.81 -10.25
CA PRO A 270 4.82 6.65 -10.56
C PRO A 270 4.61 6.43 -12.06
N ALA A 271 4.63 7.48 -12.89
CA ALA A 271 4.59 7.32 -14.35
C ALA A 271 5.87 6.63 -14.86
N PHE A 272 7.03 7.00 -14.34
CA PHE A 272 8.30 6.32 -14.65
C PHE A 272 8.31 4.87 -14.16
N GLY A 273 7.70 4.57 -13.01
CA GLY A 273 7.54 3.19 -12.55
C GLY A 273 6.70 2.34 -13.51
N VAL A 274 5.57 2.86 -13.99
CA VAL A 274 4.75 2.17 -14.99
C VAL A 274 5.51 2.00 -16.30
N ALA A 275 6.20 3.04 -16.77
CA ALA A 275 7.01 2.98 -18.00
C ALA A 275 8.12 1.92 -17.91
N ALA A 276 8.81 1.83 -16.76
CA ALA A 276 9.83 0.80 -16.54
C ALA A 276 9.24 -0.62 -16.61
N ALA A 277 8.06 -0.85 -16.04
CA ALA A 277 7.37 -2.13 -16.14
C ALA A 277 6.99 -2.47 -17.60
N VAL A 278 6.53 -1.47 -18.38
CA VAL A 278 6.23 -1.62 -19.82
C VAL A 278 7.48 -2.04 -20.59
N VAL A 279 8.62 -1.38 -20.36
CA VAL A 279 9.89 -1.71 -21.03
C VAL A 279 10.31 -3.15 -20.74
N ILE A 280 10.21 -3.61 -19.49
CA ILE A 280 10.54 -5.00 -19.13
C ILE A 280 9.64 -6.00 -19.85
N LEU A 281 8.32 -5.74 -19.91
CA LEU A 281 7.39 -6.62 -20.62
C LEU A 281 7.66 -6.64 -22.12
N TYR A 282 7.99 -5.49 -22.71
CA TYR A 282 8.36 -5.40 -24.12
C TYR A 282 9.64 -6.18 -24.42
N MET A 283 10.67 -6.04 -23.58
CA MET A 283 11.92 -6.80 -23.70
C MET A 283 11.70 -8.31 -23.53
N ALA A 284 10.82 -8.72 -22.62
CA ALA A 284 10.48 -10.13 -22.42
C ALA A 284 9.77 -10.71 -23.65
N ALA A 285 8.81 -9.98 -24.22
CA ALA A 285 8.13 -10.37 -25.45
C ALA A 285 9.11 -10.46 -26.64
N ALA A 286 10.00 -9.47 -26.78
CA ALA A 286 11.01 -9.45 -27.85
C ALA A 286 12.01 -10.61 -27.76
N ARG A 287 12.34 -11.10 -26.55
CA ARG A 287 13.19 -12.29 -26.36
C ARG A 287 12.47 -13.57 -26.76
N GLN A 288 11.19 -13.72 -26.38
CA GLN A 288 10.40 -14.88 -26.77
C GLN A 288 10.23 -15.02 -28.30
N VAL A 289 10.23 -13.91 -29.04
CA VAL A 289 10.19 -13.91 -30.52
C VAL A 289 11.52 -14.33 -31.14
N ARG A 290 12.65 -14.20 -30.43
CA ARG A 290 13.98 -14.59 -30.93
C ARG A 290 14.35 -16.05 -30.65
N ASP A 291 13.68 -16.68 -29.69
CA ASP A 291 13.90 -18.07 -29.28
C ASP A 291 12.98 -19.07 -30.02
N VAL A 292 12.26 -18.62 -31.06
CA VAL A 292 11.39 -19.40 -31.97
C VAL A 292 11.99 -19.37 -33.38
#